data_AF-A0A8S3HU74-F1
#
_entry.id   AF-A0A8S3HU74-F1
#
_cell.length_a   1.000
_cell.length_b   1.000
_cell.length_c   1.000
_cell.angle_alpha   90.00
_cell.angle_beta   90.00
_cell.angle_gamma   90.00
#
_symmetry.space_group_name_H-M   'P 1'
#
loop_
_entity.id
_entity.type
_entity.pdbx_description
1 polymer ?
#
loop_
_entity_poly.entity_id
_entity_poly.type
_entity_poly.pdbx_seq_one_letter_code
_entity_poly.pdbx_strand_id
1 'polypeptide(L)'
;SRISQRYYQVDTVLEWNYETNITEENEQAISKQSLISSPFDRLSLPMAKRFNEHMKYSRDEDLKVSFGRLSKNLISPNDEDVKQTSKLSSDLSRVYSTTKVCELNNDEICYNLSPYLERLMQVEKDYDRLLWGWQGWHDGCGNNIRPLYLPYIDLLDKSTKENGYKDLTEYWISDYEMGNDTVFESIIDQILQDIMPLYEQIHGFVRGRLCEIYPNRFDCNGPIPAHILGNMWAQQWHERLDDFMPYPETPLANITRILEEKKYTIKHMYRISENFFTSINLYSMTSKFWSL
;
A
#
# COMPACT_ATOMS: atom_id res chain seq x y z
N SER A 1 -2.61 22.03 18.69
CA SER A 1 -3.44 22.20 17.48
C SER A 1 -2.76 23.08 16.42
N ARG A 2 -2.63 24.41 16.56
CA ARG A 2 -2.08 25.27 15.48
C ARG A 2 -0.65 24.98 15.01
N ILE A 3 0.25 24.57 15.91
CA ILE A 3 1.65 24.22 15.55
C ILE A 3 1.68 22.91 14.75
N SER A 4 1.06 21.85 15.30
CA SER A 4 0.92 20.55 14.63
C SER A 4 0.27 20.69 13.25
N GLN A 5 -0.79 21.49 13.10
CA GLN A 5 -1.42 21.74 11.79
C GLN A 5 -0.43 22.34 10.77
N ARG A 6 0.46 23.25 11.20
CA ARG A 6 1.45 23.86 10.31
C ARG A 6 2.53 22.87 9.89
N TYR A 7 3.07 22.09 10.83
CA TYR A 7 4.05 21.06 10.50
C TYR A 7 3.45 20.02 9.56
N TYR A 8 2.29 19.47 9.91
CA TYR A 8 1.59 18.50 9.06
C TYR A 8 1.33 19.03 7.65
N GLN A 9 0.88 20.29 7.51
CA GLN A 9 0.67 20.89 6.20
C GLN A 9 1.96 21.00 5.38
N VAL A 10 3.09 21.34 5.99
CA VAL A 10 4.38 21.41 5.30
C VAL A 10 4.85 20.02 4.92
N ASP A 11 4.78 19.05 5.85
CA ASP A 11 5.15 17.66 5.65
C ASP A 11 4.40 17.07 4.45
N THR A 12 3.06 17.18 4.43
CA THR A 12 2.22 16.69 3.33
C THR A 12 2.54 17.34 1.97
N VAL A 13 2.89 18.63 1.95
CA VAL A 13 3.25 19.31 0.69
C VAL A 13 4.60 18.82 0.17
N LEU A 14 5.57 18.59 1.04
CA LEU A 14 6.88 18.08 0.63
C LEU A 14 6.80 16.62 0.16
N GLU A 15 6.01 15.79 0.85
CA GLU A 15 5.70 14.42 0.42
C GLU A 15 5.01 14.42 -0.96
N TRP A 16 3.97 15.24 -1.14
CA TRP A 16 3.31 15.38 -2.45
C TRP A 16 4.29 15.77 -3.57
N ASN A 17 5.19 16.73 -3.32
CA ASN A 17 6.18 17.16 -4.29
C ASN A 17 7.17 16.04 -4.66
N TYR A 18 7.56 15.19 -3.70
CA TYR A 18 8.42 14.05 -3.95
C TYR A 18 7.70 12.96 -4.75
N GLU A 19 6.49 12.57 -4.35
CA GLU A 19 5.70 11.54 -5.02
C GLU A 19 5.33 11.92 -6.46
N THR A 20 5.11 13.21 -6.72
CA THR A 20 4.82 13.72 -8.07
C THR A 20 6.07 14.09 -8.87
N ASN A 21 7.23 14.21 -8.23
CA ASN A 21 8.51 14.54 -8.86
C ASN A 21 9.70 14.01 -8.03
N ILE A 22 10.08 12.76 -8.29
CA ILE A 22 11.14 12.06 -7.55
C ILE A 22 12.50 12.65 -7.93
N THR A 23 13.05 13.48 -7.05
CA THR A 23 14.38 14.10 -7.20
C THR A 23 15.11 14.09 -5.86
N GLU A 24 16.45 14.16 -5.91
CA GLU A 24 17.27 14.25 -4.70
C GLU A 24 16.96 15.52 -3.89
N GLU A 25 16.63 16.62 -4.57
CA GLU A 25 16.23 17.88 -3.91
C GLU A 25 14.95 17.70 -3.07
N ASN A 26 13.92 17.08 -3.64
CA ASN A 26 12.67 16.82 -2.91
C ASN A 26 12.87 15.82 -1.77
N GLU A 27 13.73 14.81 -1.96
CA GLU A 27 14.10 13.87 -0.89
C GLU A 27 14.79 14.59 0.29
N GLN A 28 15.77 15.45 -0.01
CA GLN A 28 16.46 16.25 1.01
C GLN A 28 15.52 17.21 1.73
N ALA A 29 14.53 17.77 1.02
CA ALA A 29 13.52 18.63 1.62
C ALA A 29 12.67 17.90 2.66
N ILE A 30 12.22 16.67 2.35
CA ILE A 30 11.49 15.81 3.31
C ILE A 30 12.37 15.51 4.52
N SER A 31 13.60 15.03 4.31
CA SER A 31 14.50 14.68 5.41
C SER A 31 14.78 15.87 6.33
N LYS A 32 15.03 17.05 5.75
CA LYS A 32 15.23 18.29 6.51
C LYS A 32 13.98 18.65 7.33
N GLN A 33 12.80 18.51 6.74
CA GLN A 33 11.56 18.82 7.41
C GLN A 33 11.25 17.83 8.56
N SER A 34 11.53 16.53 8.40
CA SER A 34 11.41 15.54 9.48
C SER A 34 12.29 15.90 10.70
N LEU A 35 13.47 16.48 10.47
CA LEU A 35 14.33 16.98 11.55
C LEU A 35 13.78 18.26 12.21
N ILE A 36 12.98 19.06 11.50
CA ILE A 36 12.33 20.26 12.03
C ILE A 36 11.09 19.91 12.86
N SER A 37 10.29 18.92 12.44
CA SER A 37 9.08 18.49 13.14
C SER A 37 9.37 17.54 14.31
N SER A 38 10.38 16.67 14.22
CA SER A 38 10.69 15.69 15.28
C SER A 38 10.89 16.25 16.69
N PRO A 39 11.47 17.44 16.94
CA PRO A 39 11.57 18.00 18.29
C PRO A 39 10.20 18.32 18.90
N PHE A 40 9.23 18.73 18.08
CA PHE A 40 7.87 18.97 18.55
C PHE A 40 7.25 17.64 19.03
N ASP A 41 7.37 16.57 18.23
CA ASP A 41 6.83 15.26 18.57
C ASP A 41 7.49 14.65 19.81
N ARG A 42 8.82 14.78 19.93
CA ARG A 42 9.59 14.35 21.12
C ARG A 42 9.14 15.05 22.40
N LEU A 43 8.68 16.30 22.31
CA LEU A 43 8.16 17.05 23.47
C LEU A 43 6.68 16.74 23.73
N SER A 44 5.86 16.61 22.68
CA SER A 44 4.43 16.43 22.83
C SER A 44 4.03 15.01 23.19
N LEU A 45 4.74 13.99 22.69
CA LEU A 45 4.35 12.59 22.89
C LEU A 45 4.45 12.15 24.37
N PRO A 46 5.56 12.40 25.11
CA PRO A 46 5.61 12.04 26.53
C PRO A 46 4.55 12.78 27.36
N MET A 47 4.27 14.03 26.99
CA MET A 47 3.22 14.82 27.62
C MET A 47 1.84 14.19 27.35
N ALA A 48 1.54 13.83 26.11
CA ALA A 48 0.30 13.19 25.73
C ALA A 48 0.11 11.84 26.44
N LYS A 49 1.15 11.00 26.52
CA LYS A 49 1.14 9.73 27.28
C LYS A 49 0.79 9.96 28.74
N ARG A 50 1.44 10.91 29.41
CA ARG A 50 1.15 11.25 30.81
C ARG A 50 -0.28 11.74 31.02
N PHE A 51 -0.81 12.57 30.13
CA PHE A 51 -2.20 13.01 30.24
C PHE A 51 -3.18 11.87 29.95
N ASN A 52 -2.88 10.99 29.00
CA ASN A 52 -3.73 9.85 28.65
C ASN A 52 -3.96 8.89 29.83
N GLU A 53 -2.96 8.71 30.70
CA GLU A 53 -3.09 7.93 31.95
C GLU A 53 -4.22 8.44 32.86
N HIS A 54 -4.52 9.73 32.82
CA HIS A 54 -5.62 10.35 33.56
C HIS A 54 -6.90 10.47 32.72
N MET A 55 -6.77 10.81 31.43
CA MET A 55 -7.91 11.06 30.55
C MET A 55 -8.74 9.80 30.30
N LYS A 56 -8.16 8.60 30.39
CA LYS A 56 -8.91 7.34 30.31
C LYS A 56 -10.05 7.22 31.34
N TYR A 57 -10.00 7.97 32.45
CA TYR A 57 -11.05 8.04 33.46
C TYR A 57 -11.95 9.29 33.34
N SER A 58 -11.73 10.12 32.32
CA SER A 58 -12.56 11.29 32.06
C SER A 58 -14.03 10.89 31.84
N ARG A 59 -14.96 11.82 32.08
CA ARG A 59 -16.35 11.67 31.61
C ARG A 59 -16.56 12.23 30.22
N ASP A 60 -15.57 12.97 29.72
CA ASP A 60 -15.54 13.52 28.37
C ASP A 60 -14.88 12.51 27.44
N GLU A 61 -15.69 11.91 26.57
CA GLU A 61 -15.25 10.91 25.58
C GLU A 61 -14.35 11.54 24.51
N ASP A 62 -14.57 12.80 24.12
CA ASP A 62 -13.75 13.47 23.13
C ASP A 62 -12.32 13.68 23.66
N LEU A 63 -12.18 13.99 24.95
CA LEU A 63 -10.89 14.08 25.61
C LEU A 63 -10.19 12.71 25.70
N LYS A 64 -10.93 11.63 26.00
CA LYS A 64 -10.37 10.27 25.97
C LYS A 64 -9.80 9.94 24.60
N VAL A 65 -10.61 10.11 23.55
CA VAL A 65 -10.22 9.77 22.18
C VAL A 65 -9.05 10.65 21.73
N SER A 66 -9.11 11.95 22.00
CA SER A 66 -8.06 12.89 21.59
C SER A 66 -6.72 12.58 22.24
N PHE A 67 -6.67 12.38 23.56
CA PHE A 67 -5.42 12.05 24.26
C PHE A 67 -4.96 10.61 24.00
N GLY A 68 -5.90 9.68 23.78
CA GLY A 68 -5.59 8.33 23.31
C GLY A 68 -4.81 8.37 22.01
N ARG A 69 -5.33 9.07 21.00
CA ARG A 69 -4.65 9.24 19.70
C ARG A 69 -3.32 10.01 19.81
N LEU A 70 -3.28 11.11 20.55
CA LEU A 70 -2.05 11.89 20.73
C LEU A 70 -0.94 11.11 21.46
N SER A 71 -1.30 10.09 22.23
CA SER A 71 -0.35 9.24 22.94
C SER A 71 0.25 8.11 22.09
N LYS A 72 -0.27 7.91 20.86
CA LYS A 72 0.19 6.91 19.88
C LYS A 72 1.03 7.59 18.82
N ASN A 73 2.34 7.35 18.85
CA ASN A 73 3.28 7.72 17.78
C ASN A 73 4.60 6.96 17.99
N LEU A 74 5.40 6.83 16.92
CA LEU A 74 6.77 6.35 16.98
C LEU A 74 7.71 7.53 16.73
N ILE A 75 8.49 7.89 17.75
CA ILE A 75 9.50 8.93 17.64
C ILE A 75 10.80 8.47 18.29
N SER A 76 11.90 8.49 17.54
CA SER A 76 13.21 8.21 18.10
C SER A 76 13.74 9.44 18.85
N PRO A 77 14.37 9.28 20.04
CA PRO A 77 15.02 10.38 20.74
C PRO A 77 16.32 10.84 20.07
N ASN A 78 16.82 10.09 19.07
CA ASN A 78 18.09 10.34 18.39
C ASN A 78 17.85 10.86 16.97
N ASP A 79 18.39 12.05 16.66
CA ASP A 79 18.27 12.66 15.33
C ASP A 79 18.91 11.81 14.22
N GLU A 80 19.97 11.05 14.52
CA GLU A 80 20.59 10.18 13.52
C GLU A 80 19.68 9.01 13.14
N ASP A 81 18.97 8.42 14.12
CA ASP A 81 18.00 7.36 13.84
C ASP A 81 16.82 7.89 13.02
N VAL A 82 16.34 9.11 13.32
CA VAL A 82 15.29 9.79 12.53
C VAL A 82 15.75 9.98 11.09
N LYS A 83 16.95 10.54 10.91
CA LYS A 83 17.53 10.79 9.58
C LYS A 83 17.73 9.50 8.79
N GLN A 84 18.26 8.46 9.42
CA GLN A 84 18.51 7.17 8.78
C GLN A 84 17.19 6.48 8.41
N THR A 85 16.17 6.55 9.27
CA THR A 85 14.83 6.01 8.97
C THR A 85 14.21 6.71 7.77
N SER A 86 14.22 8.04 7.72
CA SER A 86 13.71 8.81 6.56
C SER A 86 14.47 8.49 5.28
N LYS A 87 15.81 8.33 5.37
CA LYS A 87 16.65 7.98 4.22
C LYS A 87 16.33 6.58 3.70
N LEU A 88 16.25 5.59 4.57
CA LEU A 88 15.91 4.21 4.19
C LEU A 88 14.50 4.11 3.59
N SER A 89 13.52 4.82 4.16
CA SER A 89 12.16 4.91 3.61
C SER A 89 12.15 5.49 2.19
N SER A 90 12.91 6.56 1.96
CA SER A 90 13.06 7.19 0.64
C SER A 90 13.78 6.26 -0.35
N ASP A 91 14.85 5.58 0.08
CA ASP A 91 15.58 4.63 -0.75
C ASP A 91 14.74 3.41 -1.13
N LEU A 92 13.93 2.88 -0.20
CA LEU A 92 12.97 1.81 -0.47
C LEU A 92 11.95 2.23 -1.55
N SER A 93 11.37 3.42 -1.39
CA SER A 93 10.40 4.00 -2.33
C SER A 93 11.01 4.26 -3.71
N ARG A 94 12.27 4.73 -3.74
CA ARG A 94 13.03 4.96 -4.96
C ARG A 94 13.34 3.65 -5.69
N VAL A 95 13.79 2.61 -4.99
CA VAL A 95 14.03 1.29 -5.61
C VAL A 95 12.72 0.79 -6.23
N TYR A 96 11.62 0.80 -5.47
CA TYR A 96 10.32 0.34 -5.99
C TYR A 96 9.83 1.13 -7.20
N SER A 97 9.96 2.46 -7.21
CA SER A 97 9.47 3.30 -8.32
C SER A 97 10.37 3.28 -9.57
N THR A 98 11.65 2.94 -9.42
CA THR A 98 12.64 3.05 -10.52
C THR A 98 13.21 1.72 -11.02
N THR A 99 12.89 0.60 -10.38
CA THR A 99 13.27 -0.73 -10.89
C THR A 99 12.75 -0.94 -12.31
N LYS A 100 13.61 -1.53 -13.15
CA LYS A 100 13.32 -1.86 -14.53
C LYS A 100 13.63 -3.33 -14.80
N VAL A 101 12.87 -3.93 -15.70
CA VAL A 101 13.11 -5.28 -16.22
C VAL A 101 13.42 -5.18 -17.70
N CYS A 102 14.58 -5.68 -18.11
CA CYS A 102 15.06 -5.59 -19.49
C CYS A 102 14.78 -6.90 -20.28
N GLU A 103 14.63 -6.78 -21.59
CA GLU A 103 14.42 -7.92 -22.49
C GLU A 103 15.62 -8.87 -22.48
N LEU A 104 15.37 -10.18 -22.48
CA LEU A 104 16.43 -11.22 -22.43
C LEU A 104 17.46 -11.11 -23.56
N ASN A 105 17.05 -10.57 -24.72
CA ASN A 105 17.90 -10.47 -25.91
C ASN A 105 18.31 -9.02 -26.22
N ASN A 106 17.90 -8.05 -25.40
CA ASN A 106 18.24 -6.64 -25.61
C ASN A 106 18.15 -5.83 -24.31
N ASP A 107 19.31 -5.61 -23.69
CA ASP A 107 19.43 -4.83 -22.45
C ASP A 107 19.12 -3.33 -22.63
N GLU A 108 18.97 -2.84 -23.86
CA GLU A 108 18.55 -1.45 -24.12
C GLU A 108 17.02 -1.26 -23.98
N ILE A 109 16.24 -2.34 -24.04
CA ILE A 109 14.79 -2.31 -23.93
C ILE A 109 14.39 -2.75 -22.52
N CYS A 110 14.00 -1.78 -21.69
CA CYS A 110 13.60 -2.04 -20.31
C CYS A 110 12.27 -1.39 -19.93
N TYR A 111 11.53 -2.06 -19.05
CA TYR A 111 10.18 -1.66 -18.65
C TYR A 111 10.11 -1.46 -17.13
N ASN A 112 9.50 -0.35 -16.71
CA ASN A 112 9.15 -0.12 -15.30
C ASN A 112 7.92 -0.95 -14.92
N LEU A 113 7.66 -1.09 -13.60
CA LEU A 113 6.44 -1.72 -13.10
C LEU A 113 5.18 -1.08 -13.71
N SER A 114 4.98 0.21 -13.46
CA SER A 114 3.85 0.96 -13.99
C SER A 114 4.28 1.83 -15.18
N PRO A 115 3.51 1.88 -16.27
CA PRO A 115 2.32 1.07 -16.54
C PRO A 115 2.64 -0.31 -17.16
N TYR A 116 3.90 -0.58 -17.51
CA TYR A 116 4.24 -1.61 -18.49
C TYR A 116 4.15 -3.05 -17.95
N LEU A 117 4.85 -3.38 -16.87
CA LEU A 117 4.80 -4.74 -16.33
C LEU A 117 3.42 -5.02 -15.72
N GLU A 118 2.77 -4.04 -15.09
CA GLU A 118 1.37 -4.16 -14.67
C GLU A 118 0.47 -4.56 -15.85
N ARG A 119 0.58 -3.84 -16.98
CA ARG A 119 -0.18 -4.16 -18.18
C ARG A 119 0.18 -5.54 -18.73
N LEU A 120 1.45 -5.90 -18.74
CA LEU A 120 1.91 -7.23 -19.15
C LEU A 120 1.20 -8.32 -18.34
N MET A 121 1.21 -8.22 -17.01
CA MET A 121 0.56 -9.20 -16.13
C MET A 121 -0.94 -9.31 -16.38
N GLN A 122 -1.61 -8.21 -16.73
CA GLN A 122 -3.05 -8.17 -17.00
C GLN A 122 -3.44 -8.87 -18.30
N VAL A 123 -2.73 -8.59 -19.41
CA VAL A 123 -3.21 -8.93 -20.76
C VAL A 123 -2.49 -10.08 -21.43
N GLU A 124 -1.24 -10.35 -21.03
CA GLU A 124 -0.43 -11.39 -21.66
C GLU A 124 -1.00 -12.77 -21.32
N LYS A 125 -0.94 -13.68 -22.29
CA LYS A 125 -1.35 -15.08 -22.13
C LYS A 125 -0.17 -16.04 -22.21
N ASP A 126 0.97 -15.65 -22.77
CA ASP A 126 2.14 -16.50 -22.81
C ASP A 126 2.74 -16.72 -21.40
N TYR A 127 2.87 -17.98 -21.00
CA TYR A 127 3.32 -18.37 -19.66
C TYR A 127 4.76 -17.90 -19.39
N ASP A 128 5.66 -18.10 -20.36
CA ASP A 128 7.08 -17.78 -20.20
C ASP A 128 7.32 -16.27 -20.17
N ARG A 129 6.52 -15.52 -20.93
CA ARG A 129 6.53 -14.06 -20.91
C ARG A 129 6.04 -13.49 -19.57
N LEU A 130 4.96 -14.04 -19.02
CA LEU A 130 4.47 -13.70 -17.69
C LEU A 130 5.51 -14.03 -16.62
N LEU A 131 6.15 -15.20 -16.73
CA LEU A 131 7.22 -15.61 -15.81
C LEU A 131 8.42 -14.66 -15.89
N TRP A 132 8.85 -14.25 -17.09
CA TRP A 132 9.93 -13.27 -17.27
C TRP A 132 9.61 -11.95 -16.56
N GLY A 133 8.41 -11.40 -16.76
CA GLY A 133 8.00 -10.14 -16.15
C GLY A 133 7.95 -10.24 -14.63
N TRP A 134 7.33 -11.31 -14.12
CA TRP A 134 7.20 -11.57 -12.68
C TRP A 134 8.55 -11.79 -12.01
N GLN A 135 9.36 -12.71 -12.55
CA GLN A 135 10.67 -13.07 -11.99
C GLN A 135 11.63 -11.88 -12.09
N GLY A 136 11.70 -11.24 -13.26
CA GLY A 136 12.56 -10.08 -13.48
C GLY A 136 12.23 -8.92 -12.52
N TRP A 137 10.95 -8.68 -12.24
CA TRP A 137 10.55 -7.67 -11.27
C TRP A 137 11.00 -8.03 -9.85
N HIS A 138 10.75 -9.27 -9.40
CA HIS A 138 11.14 -9.71 -8.07
C HIS A 138 12.68 -9.75 -7.90
N ASP A 139 13.42 -10.12 -8.94
CA ASP A 139 14.88 -10.11 -8.94
C ASP A 139 15.44 -8.68 -8.94
N GLY A 140 14.86 -7.78 -9.73
CA GLY A 140 15.30 -6.39 -9.82
C GLY A 140 14.90 -5.54 -8.61
N CYS A 141 13.71 -5.76 -8.05
CA CYS A 141 13.19 -4.97 -6.94
C CYS A 141 13.53 -5.64 -5.60
N GLY A 142 13.16 -6.91 -5.43
CA GLY A 142 13.29 -7.64 -4.17
C GLY A 142 14.74 -7.76 -3.68
N ASN A 143 15.69 -8.08 -4.57
CA ASN A 143 17.10 -8.18 -4.19
C ASN A 143 17.69 -6.83 -3.74
N ASN A 144 17.24 -5.73 -4.34
CA ASN A 144 17.71 -4.37 -4.01
C ASN A 144 17.01 -3.80 -2.76
N ILE A 145 15.77 -4.20 -2.49
CA ILE A 145 15.05 -3.83 -1.26
C ILE A 145 15.61 -4.55 -0.03
N ARG A 146 15.99 -5.82 -0.15
CA ARG A 146 16.43 -6.64 0.99
C ARG A 146 17.50 -5.98 1.90
N PRO A 147 18.63 -5.42 1.40
CA PRO A 147 19.63 -4.79 2.26
C PRO A 147 19.15 -3.48 2.92
N LEU A 148 18.08 -2.86 2.41
CA LEU A 148 17.49 -1.63 2.96
C LEU A 148 16.39 -1.94 3.98
N TYR A 149 15.60 -2.98 3.71
CA TYR A 149 14.42 -3.32 4.50
C TYR A 149 14.77 -3.78 5.91
N LEU A 150 15.80 -4.62 6.08
CA LEU A 150 16.17 -5.11 7.41
C LEU A 150 16.64 -3.97 8.35
N PRO A 151 17.59 -3.10 7.95
CA PRO A 151 17.94 -1.94 8.78
C PRO A 151 16.76 -1.00 9.04
N TYR A 152 15.85 -0.86 8.08
CA TYR A 152 14.65 -0.04 8.26
C TYR A 152 13.74 -0.61 9.34
N ILE A 153 13.46 -1.91 9.30
CA ILE A 153 12.68 -2.60 10.33
C ILE A 153 13.37 -2.56 11.70
N ASP A 154 14.69 -2.72 11.76
CA ASP A 154 15.45 -2.63 13.01
C ASP A 154 15.30 -1.24 13.67
N LEU A 155 15.33 -0.17 12.88
CA LEU A 155 15.10 1.19 13.38
C LEU A 155 13.65 1.41 13.82
N LEU A 156 12.67 0.87 13.09
CA LEU A 156 11.27 0.95 13.49
C LEU A 156 11.02 0.18 14.80
N ASP A 157 11.56 -1.03 14.94
CA ASP A 157 11.43 -1.84 16.16
C ASP A 157 12.14 -1.18 17.35
N LYS A 158 13.33 -0.60 17.13
CA LYS A 158 14.03 0.23 18.13
C LYS A 158 13.15 1.39 18.60
N SER A 159 12.63 2.19 17.68
CA SER A 159 11.73 3.31 17.99
C SER A 159 10.47 2.84 18.70
N THR A 160 9.94 1.68 18.34
CA THR A 160 8.76 1.07 18.97
C THR A 160 9.00 0.74 20.45
N LYS A 161 10.13 0.10 20.76
CA LYS A 161 10.56 -0.19 22.13
C LYS A 161 10.85 1.07 22.94
N GLU A 162 11.51 2.05 22.35
CA GLU A 162 11.73 3.37 22.97
C GLU A 162 10.41 4.08 23.32
N ASN A 163 9.34 3.76 22.60
CA ASN A 163 8.01 4.30 22.83
C ASN A 163 7.11 3.44 23.73
N GLY A 164 7.64 2.38 24.32
CA GLY A 164 6.95 1.59 25.36
C GLY A 164 6.02 0.50 24.82
N TYR A 165 6.10 0.20 23.53
CA TYR A 165 5.51 -0.99 22.94
C TYR A 165 6.53 -2.14 22.98
N LYS A 166 6.04 -3.38 22.96
CA LYS A 166 6.80 -4.63 22.95
C LYS A 166 7.55 -4.81 21.63
N ASP A 167 6.85 -4.62 20.52
CA ASP A 167 7.32 -4.83 19.16
C ASP A 167 6.47 -4.02 18.16
N LEU A 168 6.93 -3.96 16.92
CA LEU A 168 6.26 -3.23 15.84
C LEU A 168 4.83 -3.72 15.57
N THR A 169 4.55 -5.00 15.81
CA THR A 169 3.22 -5.59 15.63
C THR A 169 2.23 -4.99 16.63
N GLU A 170 2.59 -4.92 17.93
CA GLU A 170 1.75 -4.29 18.96
C GLU A 170 1.43 -2.84 18.58
N TYR A 171 2.43 -2.08 18.10
CA TYR A 171 2.20 -0.71 17.65
C TYR A 171 1.18 -0.63 16.50
N TRP A 172 1.36 -1.43 15.43
CA TRP A 172 0.49 -1.41 14.27
C TRP A 172 -0.95 -1.80 14.58
N ILE A 173 -1.16 -2.81 15.44
CA ILE A 173 -2.52 -3.25 15.78
C ILE A 173 -3.14 -2.40 16.89
N SER A 174 -2.38 -1.54 17.57
CA SER A 174 -2.89 -0.67 18.62
C SER A 174 -3.98 0.30 18.14
N ASP A 175 -4.02 0.61 16.84
CA ASP A 175 -5.06 1.44 16.21
C ASP A 175 -6.46 0.82 16.26
N TYR A 176 -6.56 -0.50 16.40
CA TYR A 176 -7.84 -1.19 16.59
C TYR A 176 -8.36 -1.13 18.02
N GLU A 177 -7.53 -0.68 18.98
CA GLU A 177 -7.93 -0.43 20.38
C GLU A 177 -8.56 -1.64 21.09
N MET A 178 -8.17 -2.86 20.69
CA MET A 178 -8.73 -4.11 21.21
C MET A 178 -8.10 -4.58 22.53
N GLY A 179 -7.15 -3.81 23.07
CA GLY A 179 -6.53 -3.99 24.39
C GLY A 179 -5.57 -5.18 24.53
N ASN A 180 -5.72 -6.23 23.72
CA ASN A 180 -4.85 -7.41 23.73
C ASN A 180 -4.71 -7.96 22.30
N ASP A 181 -3.46 -8.05 21.84
CA ASP A 181 -3.06 -8.56 20.52
C ASP A 181 -3.74 -9.90 20.17
N THR A 182 -3.88 -10.78 21.16
CA THR A 182 -4.51 -12.09 20.97
C THR A 182 -5.98 -12.02 20.58
N VAL A 183 -6.70 -10.97 21.02
CA VAL A 183 -8.10 -10.78 20.64
C VAL A 183 -8.18 -10.36 19.18
N PHE A 184 -7.35 -9.39 18.76
CA PHE A 184 -7.26 -8.98 17.36
C PHE A 184 -6.94 -10.19 16.45
N GLU A 185 -5.86 -10.92 16.77
CA GLU A 185 -5.44 -12.10 16.01
C GLU A 185 -6.56 -13.16 15.91
N SER A 186 -7.22 -13.45 17.04
CA SER A 186 -8.31 -14.45 17.05
C SER A 186 -9.51 -14.06 16.18
N ILE A 187 -9.83 -12.77 16.07
CA ILE A 187 -10.91 -12.30 15.18
C ILE A 187 -10.49 -12.46 13.72
N ILE A 188 -9.25 -12.09 13.38
CA ILE A 188 -8.73 -12.24 12.02
C ILE A 188 -8.70 -13.72 11.63
N ASP A 189 -8.24 -14.60 12.52
CA ASP A 189 -8.23 -16.05 12.29
C ASP A 189 -9.66 -16.59 12.06
N GLN A 190 -10.64 -16.14 12.85
CA GLN A 190 -12.03 -16.55 12.68
C GLN A 190 -12.59 -16.08 11.33
N ILE A 191 -12.36 -14.82 10.94
CA ILE A 191 -12.80 -14.30 9.64
C ILE A 191 -12.15 -15.10 8.50
N LEU A 192 -10.86 -15.43 8.61
CA LEU A 192 -10.18 -16.24 7.62
C LEU A 192 -10.78 -17.64 7.53
N GLN A 193 -11.08 -18.28 8.66
CA GLN A 193 -11.74 -19.59 8.70
C GLN A 193 -13.14 -19.55 8.07
N ASP A 194 -13.91 -18.48 8.32
CA ASP A 194 -15.26 -18.33 7.77
C ASP A 194 -15.24 -18.15 6.24
N ILE A 195 -14.21 -17.49 5.70
CA ILE A 195 -14.05 -17.25 4.26
C ILE A 195 -13.39 -18.45 3.54
N MET A 196 -12.57 -19.24 4.24
CA MET A 196 -11.76 -20.31 3.65
C MET A 196 -12.57 -21.29 2.78
N PRO A 197 -13.75 -21.79 3.21
CA PRO A 197 -14.52 -22.72 2.37
C PRO A 197 -14.90 -22.13 1.01
N LEU A 198 -15.24 -20.84 0.95
CA LEU A 198 -15.54 -20.17 -0.31
C LEU A 198 -14.27 -19.95 -1.14
N TYR A 199 -13.18 -19.51 -0.50
CA TYR A 199 -11.90 -19.30 -1.16
C TYR A 199 -11.38 -20.60 -1.79
N GLU A 200 -11.46 -21.74 -1.10
CA GLU A 200 -11.02 -23.03 -1.63
C GLU A 200 -11.81 -23.47 -2.86
N GLN A 201 -13.12 -23.23 -2.90
CA GLN A 201 -13.94 -23.51 -4.09
C GLN A 201 -13.55 -22.61 -5.27
N ILE A 202 -13.36 -21.31 -5.03
CA ILE A 202 -12.92 -20.35 -6.05
C ILE A 202 -11.52 -20.72 -6.55
N HIS A 203 -10.59 -21.00 -5.64
CA HIS A 203 -9.23 -21.42 -5.96
C HIS A 203 -9.22 -22.72 -6.77
N GLY A 204 -10.01 -23.72 -6.37
CA GLY A 204 -10.15 -24.99 -7.10
C GLY A 204 -10.68 -24.81 -8.52
N PHE A 205 -11.72 -23.99 -8.69
CA PHE A 205 -12.28 -23.65 -10.00
C PHE A 205 -11.27 -22.92 -10.89
N VAL A 206 -10.64 -21.85 -10.38
CA VAL A 206 -9.63 -21.07 -11.11
C VAL A 206 -8.44 -21.94 -11.49
N ARG A 207 -7.94 -22.79 -10.58
CA ARG A 207 -6.87 -23.76 -10.86
C ARG A 207 -7.23 -24.71 -12.00
N GLY A 208 -8.46 -25.25 -11.98
CA GLY A 208 -8.96 -26.12 -13.05
C GLY A 208 -8.92 -25.44 -14.42
N ARG A 209 -9.42 -24.20 -14.51
CA ARG A 209 -9.40 -23.39 -15.75
C ARG A 209 -7.98 -23.08 -16.21
N LEU A 210 -7.09 -22.70 -15.30
CA LEU A 210 -5.69 -22.44 -15.62
C LEU A 210 -4.96 -23.69 -16.12
N CYS A 211 -5.31 -24.87 -15.63
CA CYS A 211 -4.76 -26.13 -16.15
C CYS A 211 -5.19 -26.45 -17.59
N GLU A 212 -6.39 -26.05 -17.98
CA GLU A 212 -6.84 -26.14 -19.38
C GLU A 212 -6.07 -25.16 -20.27
N ILE A 213 -5.80 -23.95 -19.77
CA ILE A 213 -5.09 -22.88 -20.50
C ILE A 213 -3.58 -23.17 -20.61
N TYR A 214 -2.99 -23.69 -19.55
CA TYR A 214 -1.55 -23.95 -19.42
C TYR A 214 -1.26 -25.44 -19.16
N PRO A 215 -1.59 -26.33 -20.12
CA PRO A 215 -1.47 -27.77 -19.92
C PRO A 215 0.00 -28.16 -19.68
N ASN A 216 0.23 -28.99 -18.66
CA ASN A 216 1.55 -29.49 -18.24
C ASN A 216 2.57 -28.41 -17.82
N ARG A 217 2.13 -27.19 -17.51
CA ARG A 217 3.03 -26.11 -17.04
C ARG A 217 3.18 -26.07 -15.52
N PHE A 218 2.21 -26.61 -14.78
CA PHE A 218 2.22 -26.72 -13.32
C PHE A 218 1.35 -27.90 -12.84
N ASP A 219 1.45 -28.26 -11.56
CA ASP A 219 0.64 -29.34 -10.98
C ASP A 219 -0.79 -28.89 -10.71
N CYS A 220 -1.76 -29.50 -11.39
CA CYS A 220 -3.19 -29.22 -11.24
C CYS A 220 -3.78 -29.62 -9.89
N ASN A 221 -3.06 -30.40 -9.09
CA ASN A 221 -3.43 -30.71 -7.72
C ASN A 221 -2.67 -29.85 -6.69
N GLY A 222 -1.68 -29.07 -7.14
CA GLY A 222 -0.82 -28.22 -6.33
C GLY A 222 -1.28 -26.74 -6.25
N PRO A 223 -0.44 -25.85 -5.72
CA PRO A 223 -0.70 -24.41 -5.70
C PRO A 223 -0.65 -23.80 -7.10
N ILE A 224 -1.36 -22.69 -7.30
CA ILE A 224 -1.34 -21.94 -8.57
C ILE A 224 -0.05 -21.10 -8.64
N PRO A 225 0.69 -21.10 -9.76
CA PRO A 225 1.80 -20.18 -9.96
C PRO A 225 1.35 -18.70 -9.90
N ALA A 226 2.03 -17.86 -9.13
CA ALA A 226 1.59 -16.47 -8.90
C ALA A 226 1.56 -15.59 -10.16
N HIS A 227 2.44 -15.87 -11.13
CA HIS A 227 2.62 -15.04 -12.33
C HIS A 227 1.50 -15.18 -13.37
N ILE A 228 0.55 -16.11 -13.22
CA ILE A 228 -0.54 -16.35 -14.20
C ILE A 228 -1.91 -15.84 -13.75
N LEU A 229 -1.95 -15.00 -12.70
CA LEU A 229 -3.19 -14.54 -12.05
C LEU A 229 -3.59 -13.08 -12.37
N GLY A 230 -2.97 -12.45 -13.37
CA GLY A 230 -3.40 -11.12 -13.84
C GLY A 230 -2.79 -9.93 -13.12
N ASN A 231 -2.02 -10.18 -12.07
CA ASN A 231 -1.45 -9.15 -11.21
C ASN A 231 -0.05 -9.58 -10.75
N MET A 232 0.87 -8.61 -10.60
CA MET A 232 2.28 -8.85 -10.23
C MET A 232 2.44 -9.68 -8.94
N TRP A 233 1.51 -9.53 -7.99
CA TRP A 233 1.57 -10.22 -6.69
C TRP A 233 0.43 -11.23 -6.50
N ALA A 234 -0.37 -11.49 -7.53
CA ALA A 234 -1.57 -12.31 -7.44
C ALA A 234 -2.56 -11.91 -6.34
N GLN A 235 -2.53 -10.64 -5.90
CA GLN A 235 -3.37 -10.16 -4.79
C GLN A 235 -4.84 -9.97 -5.19
N GLN A 236 -5.10 -9.87 -6.50
CA GLN A 236 -6.41 -9.78 -7.11
C GLN A 236 -6.37 -10.48 -8.47
N TRP A 237 -7.43 -11.22 -8.82
CA TRP A 237 -7.47 -12.06 -10.03
C TRP A 237 -8.45 -11.54 -11.09
N HIS A 238 -9.05 -10.37 -10.86
CA HIS A 238 -10.15 -9.87 -11.68
C HIS A 238 -9.75 -9.51 -13.12
N GLU A 239 -8.47 -9.20 -13.34
CA GLU A 239 -7.92 -8.90 -14.67
C GLU A 239 -7.95 -10.11 -15.62
N ARG A 240 -8.10 -11.33 -15.07
CA ARG A 240 -8.23 -12.59 -15.82
C ARG A 240 -9.65 -13.14 -15.81
N LEU A 241 -10.65 -12.33 -15.43
CA LEU A 241 -12.06 -12.78 -15.34
C LEU A 241 -12.55 -13.47 -16.61
N ASP A 242 -12.16 -12.97 -17.78
CA ASP A 242 -12.55 -13.52 -19.07
C ASP A 242 -12.13 -15.00 -19.24
N ASP A 243 -11.01 -15.41 -18.64
CA ASP A 243 -10.54 -16.79 -18.70
C ASP A 243 -11.34 -17.72 -17.76
N PHE A 244 -11.97 -17.15 -16.74
CA PHE A 244 -12.71 -17.85 -15.69
C PHE A 244 -14.22 -17.72 -15.83
N MET A 245 -14.72 -17.05 -16.87
CA MET A 245 -16.15 -16.88 -17.10
C MET A 245 -16.88 -18.24 -17.18
N PRO A 246 -17.87 -18.51 -16.30
CA PRO A 246 -18.63 -19.76 -16.35
C PRO A 246 -19.51 -19.89 -17.61
N TYR A 247 -19.95 -18.76 -18.16
CA TYR A 247 -20.85 -18.65 -19.33
C TYR A 247 -20.25 -17.72 -20.39
N PRO A 248 -19.23 -18.16 -21.13
CA PRO A 248 -18.49 -17.31 -22.07
C PRO A 248 -19.33 -16.77 -23.23
N GLU A 249 -20.46 -17.40 -23.54
CA GLU A 249 -21.43 -16.95 -24.54
C GLU A 249 -22.18 -15.66 -24.14
N THR A 250 -22.14 -15.30 -22.86
CA THR A 250 -22.75 -14.07 -22.33
C THR A 250 -21.69 -13.19 -21.66
N PRO A 251 -20.82 -12.51 -22.44
CA PRO A 251 -19.75 -11.70 -21.91
C PRO A 251 -20.27 -10.50 -21.11
N LEU A 252 -19.51 -10.11 -20.09
CA LEU A 252 -19.75 -8.86 -19.37
C LEU A 252 -19.49 -7.66 -20.30
N ALA A 253 -20.16 -6.54 -20.02
CA ALA A 253 -19.90 -5.30 -20.75
C ALA A 253 -18.46 -4.83 -20.52
N ASN A 254 -17.69 -4.66 -21.60
CA ASN A 254 -16.34 -4.11 -21.52
C ASN A 254 -16.42 -2.59 -21.28
N ILE A 255 -16.38 -2.20 -20.00
CA ILE A 255 -16.50 -0.80 -19.59
C ILE A 255 -15.36 0.05 -20.15
N THR A 256 -14.13 -0.45 -20.17
CA THR A 256 -12.96 0.26 -20.73
C THR A 256 -13.20 0.67 -22.17
N ARG A 257 -13.62 -0.27 -23.03
CA ARG A 257 -13.93 0.00 -24.43
C ARG A 257 -15.06 1.03 -24.57
N ILE A 258 -16.11 0.93 -23.75
CA ILE A 258 -17.22 1.88 -23.79
C ILE A 258 -16.75 3.30 -23.40
N LEU A 259 -15.88 3.43 -22.40
CA LEU A 259 -15.30 4.71 -21.98
C LEU A 259 -14.44 5.32 -23.09
N GLU A 260 -13.63 4.50 -23.78
CA GLU A 260 -12.82 4.92 -24.92
C GLU A 260 -13.68 5.36 -26.11
N GLU A 261 -14.67 4.56 -26.51
CA GLU A 261 -15.61 4.87 -27.60
C GLU A 261 -16.40 6.16 -27.32
N LYS A 262 -16.80 6.37 -26.06
CA LYS A 262 -17.46 7.60 -25.62
C LYS A 262 -16.50 8.75 -25.32
N LYS A 263 -15.18 8.56 -25.51
CA LYS A 263 -14.13 9.56 -25.31
C LYS A 263 -14.16 10.20 -23.92
N TYR A 264 -14.32 9.38 -22.89
CA TYR A 264 -14.28 9.85 -21.51
C TYR A 264 -12.86 10.34 -21.18
N THR A 265 -12.77 11.52 -20.59
CA THR A 265 -11.52 12.05 -20.05
C THR A 265 -11.39 11.69 -18.58
N ILE A 266 -10.15 11.71 -18.06
CA ILE A 266 -9.87 11.52 -16.62
C ILE A 266 -10.75 12.46 -15.78
N LYS A 267 -10.80 13.75 -16.14
CA LYS A 267 -11.63 14.74 -15.45
C LYS A 267 -13.12 14.42 -15.50
N HIS A 268 -13.63 13.90 -16.63
CA HIS A 268 -15.02 13.47 -16.73
C HIS A 268 -15.29 12.32 -15.75
N MET A 269 -14.43 11.30 -15.70
CA MET A 269 -14.59 10.17 -14.78
C MET A 269 -14.64 10.64 -13.31
N TYR A 270 -13.76 11.54 -12.89
CA TYR A 270 -13.83 12.12 -11.53
C TYR A 270 -15.11 12.91 -11.28
N ARG A 271 -15.63 13.64 -12.28
CA ARG A 271 -16.92 14.35 -12.15
C ARG A 271 -18.10 13.40 -12.00
N ILE A 272 -18.08 12.25 -12.65
CA ILE A 272 -19.11 11.21 -12.45
C ILE A 272 -19.06 10.69 -11.02
N SER A 273 -17.87 10.43 -10.48
CA SER A 273 -17.70 10.03 -9.07
C SER A 273 -18.22 11.11 -8.11
N GLU A 274 -17.90 12.38 -8.35
CA GLU A 274 -18.43 13.51 -7.56
C GLU A 274 -19.96 13.60 -7.64
N ASN A 275 -20.54 13.40 -8.82
CA ASN A 275 -21.99 13.36 -9.01
C ASN A 275 -22.64 12.22 -8.21
N PHE A 276 -21.99 11.06 -8.13
CA PHE A 276 -22.45 9.96 -7.28
C PHE A 276 -22.48 10.36 -5.80
N PHE A 277 -21.38 10.89 -5.25
CA PHE A 277 -21.33 11.30 -3.84
C PHE A 277 -22.34 12.40 -3.52
N THR A 278 -22.49 13.39 -4.40
CA THR A 278 -23.46 14.46 -4.22
C THR A 278 -24.91 13.99 -4.36
N SER A 279 -25.17 12.95 -5.16
CA SER A 279 -26.51 12.33 -5.27
C SER A 279 -26.98 11.66 -3.97
N ILE A 280 -26.03 11.25 -3.11
CA ILE A 280 -26.29 10.72 -1.76
C ILE A 280 -26.06 11.78 -0.67
N ASN A 281 -26.13 13.06 -1.05
CA ASN A 281 -26.07 14.22 -0.16
C ASN A 281 -24.74 14.41 0.59
N LEU A 282 -23.63 13.93 0.00
CA LEU A 282 -22.28 14.26 0.46
C LEU A 282 -21.74 15.50 -0.25
N TYR A 283 -20.66 16.07 0.29
CA TYR A 283 -20.08 17.31 -0.22
C TYR A 283 -19.41 17.12 -1.59
N SER A 284 -19.50 18.15 -2.44
CA SER A 284 -18.71 18.25 -3.66
C SER A 284 -17.23 18.45 -3.34
N MET A 285 -16.37 18.16 -4.31
CA MET A 285 -14.94 18.45 -4.21
C MET A 285 -14.70 19.96 -4.15
N THR A 286 -13.60 20.36 -3.50
CA THR A 286 -13.21 21.76 -3.38
C THR A 286 -12.68 22.31 -4.70
N SER A 287 -12.70 23.63 -4.88
CA SER A 287 -12.06 24.27 -6.04
C SER A 287 -10.56 23.97 -6.11
N LYS A 288 -9.89 23.90 -4.95
CA LYS A 288 -8.46 23.59 -4.85
C LYS A 288 -8.12 22.20 -5.39
N PHE A 289 -8.98 21.20 -5.15
CA PHE A 289 -8.81 19.85 -5.69
C PHE A 289 -8.72 19.85 -7.22
N TRP A 290 -9.55 20.65 -7.89
CA TRP A 290 -9.59 20.72 -9.36
C TRP A 290 -8.52 21.61 -9.99
N SER A 291 -7.77 22.35 -9.17
CA SER A 291 -6.72 23.27 -9.62
C SER A 291 -5.29 22.75 -9.40
N LEU A 292 -5.15 21.58 -8.78
CA LEU A 292 -3.90 20.80 -8.73
C LEU A 292 -3.65 20.17 -10.11
#